data_AF-A0A536VI35-F1
#
_entry.id   AF-A0A536VI35-F1
#
_cell.length_a   1.000
_cell.length_b   1.000
_cell.length_c   1.000
_cell.angle_alpha   90.00
_cell.angle_beta   90.00
_cell.angle_gamma   90.00
#
_symmetry.space_group_name_H-M   'P 1'
#
loop_
_entity.id
_entity.type
_entity.pdbx_description
1 polymer ?
#
loop_
_entity_poly.entity_id
_entity_poly.type
_entity_poly.pdbx_seq_one_letter_code
_entity_poly.pdbx_strand_id
1 'polypeptide(L)' 'MDAPVKSLNTEKAKALQAALAQIEKQFGKGSIMRLGEGEVIEDIEVVSTGSLGLDIALG' A
#
# COMPACT_ATOMS: atom_id res chain seq x y z
N MET A 1 -31.99 8.42 20.56
CA MET A 1 -31.05 7.67 21.43
C MET A 1 -29.81 7.49 20.57
N ASP A 2 -28.95 8.50 20.49
CA ASP A 2 -27.92 8.53 19.44
C ASP A 2 -26.62 9.14 19.94
N ALA A 3 -25.68 8.27 20.32
CA ALA A 3 -24.23 8.50 20.42
C ALA A 3 -23.54 7.13 20.64
N PRO A 4 -22.29 6.84 20.21
CA PRO A 4 -21.29 7.68 19.54
C PRO A 4 -20.50 6.89 18.46
N VAL A 5 -20.87 6.93 17.18
CA VAL A 5 -20.09 6.23 16.12
C VAL A 5 -18.80 6.99 15.73
N LYS A 6 -18.66 8.26 16.14
CA LYS A 6 -17.60 9.17 15.67
C LYS A 6 -16.26 9.04 16.42
N SER A 7 -16.22 8.51 17.65
CA SER A 7 -14.99 8.40 18.46
C SER A 7 -14.14 7.16 18.17
N LEU A 8 -14.77 6.04 17.77
CA LEU A 8 -14.11 4.77 17.46
C LEU A 8 -13.11 4.88 16.31
N ASN A 9 -13.38 5.76 15.34
CA ASN A 9 -12.55 5.90 14.15
C ASN A 9 -11.21 6.59 14.46
N THR A 10 -11.21 7.55 15.40
CA THR A 10 -10.00 8.28 15.80
C THR A 10 -9.05 7.40 16.63
N GLU A 11 -9.58 6.64 17.59
CA GLU A 11 -8.77 5.70 18.37
C GLU A 11 -8.19 4.57 17.51
N LYS A 12 -8.97 4.06 16.55
CA LYS A 12 -8.48 3.10 15.55
C LYS A 12 -7.36 3.68 14.68
N ALA A 13 -7.50 4.92 14.21
CA ALA A 13 -6.47 5.57 13.40
C ALA A 13 -5.16 5.77 14.18
N LYS A 14 -5.25 6.15 15.46
CA LYS A 14 -4.10 6.32 16.34
C LYS A 14 -3.39 4.99 16.63
N ALA A 15 -4.15 3.94 16.94
CA ALA A 15 -3.59 2.60 17.15
C ALA A 15 -2.94 2.05 15.86
N LEU A 16 -3.56 2.29 14.70
CA LEU A 16 -3.02 1.91 13.40
C LEU A 16 -1.68 2.60 13.12
N GLN A 17 -1.58 3.93 13.31
CA GLN A 17 -0.32 4.66 13.11
C GLN A 17 0.79 4.18 14.05
N ALA A 18 0.48 3.90 15.31
CA ALA A 18 1.45 3.37 16.26
C ALA A 18 1.97 1.98 15.85
N ALA A 19 1.07 1.10 15.38
CA ALA A 19 1.44 -0.22 14.89
C ALA A 19 2.30 -0.15 13.62
N LEU A 20 1.95 0.73 12.68
CA LEU A 20 2.73 0.96 11.46
C LEU A 20 4.16 1.43 11.78
N ALA A 21 4.31 2.41 12.68
CA ALA A 21 5.62 2.88 13.12
C ALA A 21 6.43 1.80 13.84
N GLN A 22 5.77 0.91 14.59
CA GLN A 22 6.43 -0.21 15.23
C GLN A 22 6.95 -1.24 14.20
N ILE A 23 6.18 -1.52 13.15
CA ILE A 23 6.57 -2.43 12.05
C ILE A 23 7.78 -1.85 11.31
N GLU A 24 7.75 -0.59 10.91
CA GLU A 24 8.91 0.05 10.23
C GLU A 24 10.17 0.05 11.10
N LYS A 25 10.04 0.26 12.42
CA LYS A 25 11.19 0.23 13.32
C LYS A 25 11.80 -1.17 13.47
N GLN A 26 10.96 -2.22 13.45
CA GLN A 26 11.41 -3.60 13.65
C GLN A 26 11.96 -4.22 12.37
N PHE A 27 11.38 -3.91 11.20
CA PHE A 27 11.68 -4.58 9.93
C PHE A 27 12.42 -3.69 8.92
N GLY A 28 12.49 -2.38 9.17
CA GLY A 28 13.12 -1.39 8.30
C GLY A 28 12.13 -0.45 7.62
N LYS A 29 12.65 0.63 7.03
CA LYS A 29 11.83 1.56 6.23
C LYS A 29 11.31 0.85 4.99
N GLY A 30 10.04 1.08 4.64
CA GLY A 30 9.39 0.44 3.48
C GLY A 30 8.88 -0.97 3.74
N SER A 31 9.03 -1.52 4.95
CA SER A 31 8.44 -2.83 5.29
C SER A 31 6.91 -2.83 5.33
N ILE A 32 6.29 -1.65 5.49
CA ILE A 32 4.85 -1.45 5.34
C ILE A 32 4.60 -0.05 4.81
N MET A 33 3.73 0.07 3.81
CA MET A 33 3.40 1.33 3.14
C MET A 33 2.01 1.22 2.53
N ARG A 34 1.31 2.35 2.36
CA ARG A 34 0.02 2.33 1.67
C ARG A 34 0.27 2.21 0.17
N LEU A 35 -0.53 1.37 -0.49
CA LEU A 35 -0.51 1.25 -1.93
C LEU A 35 -0.80 2.61 -2.58
N GLY A 36 0.14 3.13 -3.36
CA GLY A 36 0.06 4.45 -4.02
C GLY A 36 0.55 5.64 -3.18
N GLU A 37 1.14 5.40 -2.01
CA GLU A 37 1.74 6.46 -1.17
C GLU A 37 3.23 6.60 -1.52
N GLY A 38 3.58 7.69 -2.22
CA GLY A 38 4.98 8.03 -2.55
C GLY A 38 5.39 7.82 -4.01
N GLU A 39 4.61 7.10 -4.81
CA GLU A 39 4.86 6.87 -6.24
C GLU A 39 3.60 7.19 -7.06
N VAL A 40 3.76 8.00 -8.11
CA VAL A 40 3.00 7.78 -9.35
C VAL A 40 3.32 6.34 -9.69
N ILE A 41 2.34 5.44 -9.65
CA ILE A 41 2.50 4.00 -9.97
C ILE A 41 3.54 3.92 -11.07
N GLU A 42 4.77 3.50 -10.75
CA GLU A 42 5.81 3.39 -11.77
C GLU A 42 5.22 2.48 -12.84
N ASP A 43 5.29 2.91 -14.10
CA ASP A 43 4.71 2.17 -15.22
C ASP A 43 5.04 0.69 -15.02
N ILE A 44 4.02 -0.17 -15.09
CA ILE A 44 4.18 -1.60 -14.80
C ILE A 44 5.37 -2.11 -15.64
N GLU A 45 6.48 -2.44 -14.98
CA GLU A 45 7.67 -2.86 -15.69
C GLU A 45 7.39 -4.17 -16.41
N VAL A 46 7.55 -4.14 -17.72
CA VAL A 46 7.43 -5.32 -18.58
C VAL A 46 8.79 -5.66 -19.16
N VAL A 47 9.11 -6.95 -19.16
CA VAL A 47 10.27 -7.49 -19.88
C VAL A 47 9.73 -8.21 -21.11
N SER A 48 10.18 -7.82 -22.31
CA SER A 48 9.76 -8.47 -23.55
C SER A 48 10.13 -9.96 -23.51
N THR A 49 9.21 -10.81 -23.95
CA THR A 49 9.46 -12.25 -24.08
C THR A 49 10.35 -12.57 -25.29
N GLY A 50 10.75 -11.58 -26.09
CA GLY A 50 11.50 -11.75 -27.34
C GLY A 50 10.64 -12.21 -28.53
N SER A 51 9.31 -12.25 -28.38
CA SER A 51 8.35 -12.61 -29.42
C SER A 51 7.20 -11.60 -29.40
N LEU A 52 7.09 -10.82 -30.47
CA LEU A 52 6.08 -9.77 -30.59
C LEU A 52 4.65 -10.31 -30.44
N GLY A 53 4.36 -11.50 -30.98
CA GLY A 53 3.04 -12.11 -30.88
C GLY A 53 2.67 -12.54 -29.46
N LEU A 54 3.67 -12.90 -28.64
CA LEU A 54 3.45 -13.27 -27.25
C LEU A 54 3.32 -12.04 -26.36
N ASP A 55 4.16 -11.02 -26.58
CA ASP A 55 4.05 -9.72 -25.91
C ASP A 55 2.65 -9.11 -26.12
N ILE A 56 2.11 -9.16 -27.35
CA ILE A 56 0.75 -8.67 -27.65
C ILE A 56 -0.34 -9.51 -26.94
N ALA A 57 -0.14 -10.83 -26.79
CA ALA A 57 -1.13 -11.69 -26.17
C ALA A 57 -1.18 -11.54 -24.63
N LEU A 58 -0.10 -11.06 -24.02
CA LEU A 58 -0.03 -10.80 -22.57
C LEU A 58 -0.80 -9.54 -22.14
N GLY A 59 -1.11 -8.65 -23.08
CA GLY A 59 -1.90 -7.44 -22.87
C GLY A 59 -1.05 -6.19 -22.84
#